data_AF-X1B223-F1
#
_entry.id   AF-X1B223-F1
#
_cell.length_a   1.000
_cell.length_b   1.000
_cell.length_c   1.000
_cell.angle_alpha   90.00
_cell.angle_beta   90.00
_cell.angle_gamma   90.00
#
_symmetry.space_group_name_H-M   'P 1'
#
loop_
_entity.id
_entity.type
_entity.pdbx_description
1 polymer ?
#
loop_
_entity_poly.entity_id
_entity_poly.type
_entity_poly.pdbx_seq_one_letter_code
_entity_poly.pdbx_strand_id
1 'polypeptide(L)'
;TEELRDIVYKCTVCGNCAVACKYMNTLEPLEIMMKLREKLVSEGCGPMPQQQAYTEAIKKVNNPYNEPHQKRTDWIPDDLDLDPNAKVLYYVGCTSSYRRKEMAIAAGRTA
;
A
#
# COMPACT_ATOMS: atom_id res chain seq x y z
N THR A 1 -27.08 0.37 -3.27
CA THR A 1 -25.67 0.36 -3.70
C THR A 1 -24.73 0.83 -2.60
N GLU A 2 -25.06 1.89 -1.85
CA GLU A 2 -24.24 2.38 -0.72
C GLU A 2 -24.10 1.36 0.43
N GLU A 3 -25.20 0.69 0.82
CA GLU A 3 -25.14 -0.35 1.85
C GLU A 3 -24.18 -1.50 1.46
N LEU A 4 -24.24 -1.94 0.20
CA LEU A 4 -23.32 -2.96 -0.33
C LEU A 4 -21.87 -2.47 -0.30
N ARG A 5 -21.60 -1.22 -0.70
CA ARG A 5 -20.28 -0.60 -0.57
C ARG A 5 -19.80 -0.69 0.88
N ASP A 6 -20.60 -0.24 1.83
CA ASP A 6 -20.20 -0.20 3.24
C ASP A 6 -19.90 -1.60 3.79
N ILE A 7 -20.67 -2.62 3.39
CA ILE A 7 -20.39 -4.04 3.72
C ILE A 7 -19.05 -4.48 3.10
N VAL A 8 -18.84 -4.23 1.82
CA VAL A 8 -17.61 -4.63 1.10
C VAL A 8 -16.36 -3.96 1.69
N TYR A 9 -16.46 -2.71 2.10
CA TYR A 9 -15.36 -1.96 2.70
C TYR A 9 -15.10 -2.28 4.18
N LYS A 10 -15.99 -3.00 4.88
CA LYS A 10 -15.70 -3.56 6.23
C LYS A 10 -14.66 -4.68 6.22
N CYS A 11 -14.47 -5.36 5.09
CA CYS A 11 -13.41 -6.37 4.97
C CYS A 11 -12.03 -5.74 5.19
N THR A 12 -11.22 -6.25 6.11
CA THR A 12 -9.87 -5.71 6.34
C THR A 12 -8.82 -6.29 5.39
N VAL A 13 -9.22 -7.19 4.48
CA VAL A 13 -8.32 -7.93 3.59
C VAL A 13 -7.31 -8.79 4.39
N CYS A 14 -7.72 -9.30 5.57
CA CYS A 14 -6.84 -10.09 6.43
C CYS A 14 -6.49 -11.48 5.90
N GLY A 15 -7.22 -11.97 4.88
CA GLY A 15 -6.94 -13.25 4.22
C GLY A 15 -7.35 -14.51 4.98
N ASN A 16 -7.91 -14.41 6.19
CA ASN A 16 -8.32 -15.60 6.96
C ASN A 16 -9.33 -16.49 6.22
N CYS A 17 -10.26 -15.89 5.47
CA CYS A 17 -11.20 -16.63 4.63
C CYS A 17 -10.50 -17.42 3.51
N ALA A 18 -9.44 -16.88 2.90
CA ALA A 18 -8.69 -17.58 1.87
C ALA A 18 -7.96 -18.79 2.45
N VAL A 19 -7.38 -18.67 3.65
CA VAL A 19 -6.74 -19.80 4.34
C VAL A 19 -7.74 -20.90 4.67
N ALA A 20 -8.88 -20.53 5.27
CA ALA A 20 -9.90 -21.49 5.66
C ALA A 20 -10.57 -22.20 4.47
N CYS A 21 -10.86 -21.45 3.40
CA CYS A 21 -11.58 -21.99 2.24
C CYS A 21 -10.69 -22.83 1.32
N LYS A 22 -9.42 -22.44 1.07
CA LYS A 22 -8.52 -23.18 0.17
C LYS A 22 -8.28 -24.63 0.60
N TYR A 23 -8.43 -24.93 1.89
CA TYR A 23 -8.30 -26.30 2.40
C TYR A 23 -9.46 -27.21 1.94
N MET A 24 -10.66 -26.65 1.73
CA MET A 24 -11.88 -27.43 1.49
C MET A 24 -12.50 -27.23 0.11
N ASN A 25 -12.18 -26.14 -0.59
CA ASN A 25 -12.79 -25.77 -1.88
C ASN A 25 -11.84 -24.90 -2.72
N THR A 26 -12.16 -24.73 -4.00
CA THR A 26 -11.47 -23.82 -4.95
C THR A 26 -11.96 -22.38 -4.89
N LEU A 27 -12.73 -22.01 -3.85
CA LEU A 27 -13.25 -20.66 -3.70
C LEU A 27 -12.14 -19.70 -3.28
N GLU A 28 -12.12 -18.51 -3.86
CA GLU A 28 -11.18 -17.43 -3.54
C GLU A 28 -11.91 -16.19 -2.96
N PRO A 29 -12.43 -16.24 -1.71
CA PRO A 29 -13.28 -15.17 -1.17
C PRO A 29 -12.54 -13.83 -1.08
N LEU A 30 -11.25 -13.84 -0.76
CA LEU A 30 -10.46 -12.62 -0.67
C LEU A 30 -10.39 -11.90 -2.02
N GLU A 31 -10.14 -12.64 -3.10
CA GLU A 31 -10.08 -12.10 -4.45
C GLU A 31 -11.44 -11.57 -4.88
N ILE A 32 -12.52 -12.31 -4.58
CA ILE A 32 -13.89 -11.85 -4.83
C ILE A 32 -14.15 -10.51 -4.12
N MET A 33 -13.76 -10.37 -2.85
CA MET A 33 -13.94 -9.11 -2.11
C MET A 33 -13.13 -7.95 -2.72
N MET A 34 -11.90 -8.22 -3.20
CA MET A 34 -11.09 -7.21 -3.89
C MET A 34 -11.71 -6.81 -5.24
N LYS A 35 -12.23 -7.78 -6.01
CA LYS A 35 -12.91 -7.53 -7.28
C LYS A 35 -14.23 -6.77 -7.12
N LEU A 36 -14.96 -7.02 -6.04
CA LEU A 36 -16.14 -6.22 -5.69
C LEU A 36 -15.76 -4.76 -5.42
N ARG A 37 -14.64 -4.47 -4.74
CA ARG A 37 -14.14 -3.09 -4.57
C ARG A 37 -13.80 -2.44 -5.90
N GLU A 38 -13.09 -3.15 -6.77
CA GLU A 38 -12.75 -2.67 -8.11
C GLU A 38 -14.02 -2.29 -8.90
N LYS A 39 -15.03 -3.18 -8.90
CA LYS A 39 -16.32 -2.91 -9.54
C LYS A 39 -17.02 -1.68 -8.95
N LEU A 40 -17.09 -1.58 -7.63
CA LEU A 40 -17.71 -0.43 -6.96
C LEU A 40 -17.02 0.90 -7.34
N VAL A 41 -15.69 0.92 -7.42
CA VAL A 41 -14.93 2.10 -7.88
C VAL A 41 -15.29 2.43 -9.34
N SER A 42 -15.32 1.43 -10.22
CA SER A 42 -15.66 1.65 -11.64
C SER A 42 -17.09 2.18 -11.86
N GLU A 43 -18.01 1.87 -10.93
CA GLU A 43 -19.40 2.35 -10.93
C GLU A 43 -19.57 3.68 -10.19
N GLY A 44 -18.48 4.35 -9.77
CA GLY A 44 -18.53 5.61 -9.03
C GLY A 44 -19.02 5.48 -7.58
N CYS A 45 -19.19 4.25 -7.09
CA CYS A 45 -19.60 3.94 -5.73
C CYS A 45 -18.39 3.70 -4.79
N GLY A 46 -17.17 4.01 -5.24
CA GLY A 46 -15.95 3.93 -4.47
C GLY A 46 -14.85 4.81 -5.07
N PRO A 47 -13.70 4.97 -4.40
CA PRO A 47 -13.38 4.46 -3.07
C PRO A 47 -14.16 5.21 -1.97
N MET A 48 -14.03 4.80 -0.71
CA MET A 48 -14.68 5.49 0.40
C MET A 48 -14.25 6.97 0.45
N PRO A 49 -15.09 7.92 0.91
CA PRO A 49 -14.73 9.34 0.96
C PRO A 49 -13.40 9.61 1.67
N GLN A 50 -13.13 8.90 2.77
CA GLN A 50 -11.88 9.00 3.54
C GLN A 50 -10.65 8.52 2.76
N GLN A 51 -10.84 7.67 1.74
CA GLN A 51 -9.77 7.12 0.91
C GLN A 51 -9.40 8.07 -0.25
N GLN A 52 -10.29 8.98 -0.64
CA GLN A 52 -10.08 9.88 -1.77
C GLN A 52 -8.86 10.78 -1.57
N ALA A 53 -8.64 11.28 -0.35
CA ALA A 53 -7.49 12.13 -0.02
C ALA A 53 -6.15 11.46 -0.35
N TYR A 54 -6.02 10.15 -0.11
CA TYR A 54 -4.80 9.40 -0.42
C TYR A 54 -4.62 9.24 -1.93
N THR A 55 -5.69 8.96 -2.67
CA THR A 55 -5.64 8.83 -4.15
C THR A 55 -5.21 10.14 -4.80
N GLU A 56 -5.75 11.27 -4.35
CA GLU A 56 -5.37 12.58 -4.88
C GLU A 56 -3.95 12.98 -4.47
N ALA A 57 -3.53 12.66 -3.25
CA ALA A 57 -2.14 12.86 -2.82
C ALA A 57 -1.15 12.06 -3.68
N ILE A 58 -1.47 10.80 -4.01
CA ILE A 58 -0.64 9.99 -4.90
C ILE A 58 -0.49 10.64 -6.27
N LYS A 59 -1.58 11.11 -6.88
CA LYS A 59 -1.53 11.79 -8.19
C LYS A 59 -0.75 13.10 -8.15
N LYS A 60 -0.85 13.85 -7.05
CA LYS A 60 -0.28 15.19 -6.92
C LYS A 60 1.21 15.18 -6.54
N VAL A 61 1.59 14.35 -5.57
CA VAL A 61 2.93 14.37 -4.94
C VAL A 61 3.60 12.99 -4.88
N ASN A 62 3.08 12.01 -5.62
CA ASN A 62 3.64 10.65 -5.76
C ASN A 62 3.80 9.90 -4.43
N ASN A 63 2.99 10.24 -3.42
CA ASN A 63 2.91 9.49 -2.16
C ASN A 63 1.53 9.68 -1.51
N PRO A 64 1.05 8.70 -0.73
CA PRO A 64 -0.28 8.76 -0.11
C PRO A 64 -0.35 9.76 1.05
N TYR A 65 0.77 10.21 1.60
CA TYR A 65 0.81 11.01 2.82
C TYR A 65 0.78 12.52 2.58
N ASN A 66 0.69 12.94 1.32
CA ASN A 66 0.69 14.34 0.90
C ASN A 66 1.93 15.12 1.36
N GLU A 67 3.08 14.44 1.50
CA GLU A 67 4.35 15.06 1.86
C GLU A 67 5.13 15.53 0.63
N PRO A 68 6.01 16.54 0.77
CA PRO A 68 6.87 16.97 -0.33
C PRO A 68 7.72 15.81 -0.85
N HIS A 69 7.69 15.59 -2.16
CA HIS A 69 8.38 14.46 -2.78
C HIS A 69 9.90 14.48 -2.57
N GLN A 70 10.47 15.68 -2.41
CA GLN A 70 11.90 15.87 -2.14
C GLN A 70 12.34 15.20 -0.83
N LYS A 71 11.42 15.02 0.13
CA LYS A 71 11.71 14.38 1.42
C LYS A 71 11.80 12.86 1.37
N ARG A 72 11.60 12.25 0.18
CA ARG A 72 11.57 10.79 0.01
C ARG A 72 12.85 10.10 0.49
N THR A 73 14.00 10.77 0.39
CA THR A 73 15.31 10.23 0.76
C THR A 73 15.81 10.70 2.12
N ASP A 74 15.02 11.49 2.88
CA ASP A 74 15.37 12.00 4.22
C ASP A 74 15.52 10.91 5.30
N TRP A 75 15.45 9.63 4.92
CA TRP A 75 15.72 8.51 5.82
C TRP A 75 17.16 8.02 5.69
N ILE A 76 17.89 8.39 4.63
CA ILE A 76 19.26 7.95 4.38
C ILE A 76 20.18 8.67 5.38
N PRO A 77 20.87 7.94 6.27
CA PRO A 77 21.85 8.53 7.17
C PRO A 77 23.08 9.04 6.42
N ASP A 78 23.75 10.06 6.96
CA ASP A 78 24.98 10.61 6.37
C ASP A 78 26.15 9.60 6.36
N ASP A 79 26.10 8.59 7.23
CA ASP A 79 27.13 7.53 7.35
C ASP A 79 26.86 6.33 6.43
N LEU A 80 25.80 6.34 5.62
CA LEU A 80 25.48 5.27 4.68
C LEU A 80 26.15 5.51 3.32
N ASP A 81 27.09 4.64 2.95
CA ASP A 81 27.75 4.70 1.65
C ASP A 81 26.83 4.14 0.54
N LEU A 82 26.60 4.95 -0.49
CA LEU A 82 25.75 4.60 -1.63
C LEU A 82 26.65 4.36 -2.85
N ASP A 83 26.96 3.10 -3.13
CA ASP A 83 27.74 2.74 -4.32
C ASP A 83 26.92 3.00 -5.61
N PRO A 84 27.34 3.92 -6.49
CA PRO A 84 26.65 4.17 -7.75
C PRO A 84 26.70 2.96 -8.71
N ASN A 85 27.57 1.97 -8.46
CA ASN A 85 27.71 0.74 -9.23
C ASN A 85 27.06 -0.48 -8.56
N ALA A 86 26.24 -0.26 -7.53
CA ALA A 86 25.56 -1.33 -6.81
C ALA A 86 24.76 -2.22 -7.77
N LYS A 87 24.94 -3.55 -7.66
CA LYS A 87 24.20 -4.54 -8.46
C LYS A 87 22.77 -4.76 -7.96
N VAL A 88 22.48 -4.33 -6.73
CA VAL A 88 21.21 -4.51 -6.04
C VAL A 88 20.78 -3.16 -5.47
N LEU A 89 19.49 -2.85 -5.60
CA LEU A 89 18.89 -1.63 -5.07
C LEU A 89 17.74 -1.97 -4.13
N TYR A 90 17.61 -1.21 -3.05
CA TYR A 90 16.49 -1.34 -2.12
C TYR A 90 15.29 -0.48 -2.55
N TYR A 91 14.16 -1.13 -2.87
CA TYR A 91 12.91 -0.43 -3.11
C TYR A 91 12.22 -0.07 -1.78
N VAL A 92 12.43 1.16 -1.31
CA VAL A 92 12.00 1.62 0.02
C VAL A 92 10.47 1.69 0.24
N GLY A 93 9.69 1.91 -0.82
CA GLY A 93 8.24 2.16 -0.69
C GLY A 93 7.90 3.48 0.05
N CYS A 94 6.61 3.82 0.14
CA CYS A 94 6.21 5.08 0.79
C CYS A 94 6.26 5.01 2.31
N THR A 95 5.78 3.92 2.92
CA THR A 95 5.70 3.80 4.38
C THR A 95 7.08 3.87 5.03
N SER A 96 8.05 3.10 4.54
CA SER A 96 9.40 3.12 5.11
C SER A 96 10.15 4.43 4.80
N SER A 97 9.82 5.11 3.70
CA SER A 97 10.42 6.40 3.34
C SER A 97 9.95 7.56 4.24
N TYR A 98 8.65 7.61 4.56
CA TYR A 98 8.04 8.77 5.25
C TYR A 98 7.55 8.52 6.69
N ARG A 99 7.23 7.27 7.06
CA ARG A 99 6.57 6.95 8.35
C ARG A 99 7.40 6.03 9.24
N ARG A 100 8.06 5.03 8.64
CA ARG A 100 8.82 3.98 9.34
C ARG A 100 10.27 3.96 8.84
N LYS A 101 10.94 5.11 8.97
CA LYS A 101 12.31 5.36 8.47
C LYS A 101 13.32 4.36 9.01
N GLU A 102 13.12 3.87 10.23
CA GLU A 102 13.96 2.85 10.85
C GLU A 102 14.01 1.55 10.05
N MET A 103 12.94 1.18 9.34
CA MET A 103 12.93 -0.01 8.47
C MET A 103 13.83 0.19 7.25
N ALA A 104 13.80 1.39 6.68
CA ALA A 104 14.61 1.73 5.51
C ALA A 104 16.11 1.81 5.87
N ILE A 105 16.42 2.44 7.01
CA ILE A 105 17.80 2.51 7.54
C ILE A 105 18.35 1.11 7.81
N ALA A 106 17.57 0.25 8.48
CA ALA A 106 17.99 -1.12 8.75
C ALA A 106 18.28 -1.89 7.46
N ALA A 107 17.40 -1.80 6.45
CA ALA A 107 17.62 -2.45 5.16
C ALA A 107 18.88 -1.96 4.45
N GLY A 108 19.14 -0.65 4.46
CA GLY A 108 20.32 -0.05 3.84
C GLY A 108 21.63 -0.49 4.49
N ARG A 109 21.64 -0.78 5.81
CA ARG A 109 22.83 -1.20 6.55
C ARG A 109 23.15 -2.69 6.43
N THR A 110 22.18 -3.51 6.02
CA THR A 110 22.36 -4.96 5.85
C THR A 110 22.67 -5.37 4.41
N ALA A 111 22.59 -4.43 3.48
CA ALA A 111 22.76 -4.64 2.04
C ALA A 111 24.23 -4.64 1.61
#